data_AF-A0A3C0R285-F1
#
_entry.id   AF-A0A3C0R285-F1
#
_cell.length_a   1.000
_cell.length_b   1.000
_cell.length_c   1.000
_cell.angle_alpha   90.00
_cell.angle_beta   90.00
_cell.angle_gamma   90.00
#
_symmetry.space_group_name_H-M   'P 1'
#
loop_
_entity.id
_entity.type
_entity.pdbx_description
1 polymer ?
#
loop_
_entity_poly.entity_id
_entity_poly.type
_entity_poly.pdbx_seq_one_letter_code
_entity_poly.pdbx_strand_id
1 'polypeptide(L)'
;MPSYDREPERAWDEYDWERFLQQQDQKTEKYMELLEKYIDDPQRDEIIAREMGWSQLLDDKGWGAEVDALVNEDWRSSDESSSDEEQRRTPPPETFEYHNLYRAAFALTIWIDQLFDEDSMLQNEPAAVKLATHSALASAKLAAALSDDDVDEIGMTIAYLKRALKAITVSMDAAAQLLCEKLITAAQHSVLQKRLFQVRDGIISLMGEYRGEWRSRFGSR
;
A
#
# COMPACT_ATOMS: atom_id res chain seq x y z
N MET A 1 39.85 21.84 -0.90
CA MET A 1 38.59 21.20 -0.46
C MET A 1 37.76 20.98 -1.71
N PRO A 2 37.59 19.75 -2.20
CA PRO A 2 36.67 19.52 -3.31
C PRO A 2 35.25 19.66 -2.76
N SER A 3 34.51 20.64 -3.29
CA SER A 3 33.07 20.73 -3.12
C SER A 3 32.46 19.47 -3.73
N TYR A 4 31.85 18.63 -2.90
CA TYR A 4 30.93 17.61 -3.40
C TYR A 4 29.69 18.34 -3.92
N ASP A 5 29.71 18.75 -5.19
CA ASP A 5 28.49 18.94 -5.95
C ASP A 5 27.83 17.57 -6.05
N ARG A 6 26.99 17.21 -5.07
CA ARG A 6 25.96 16.20 -5.31
C ARG A 6 25.03 16.86 -6.32
N GLU A 7 25.16 16.48 -7.59
CA GLU A 7 24.11 16.75 -8.56
C GLU A 7 22.78 16.31 -7.91
N PRO A 8 21.75 17.16 -7.86
CA PRO A 8 20.47 16.76 -7.30
C PRO A 8 20.01 15.52 -8.08
N GLU A 9 19.87 14.40 -7.37
CA GLU A 9 19.44 13.15 -7.98
C GLU A 9 18.14 13.40 -8.74
N ARG A 10 18.10 12.98 -10.01
CA ARG A 10 16.93 13.17 -10.85
C ARG A 10 15.70 12.55 -10.15
N ALA A 11 14.66 13.34 -9.93
CA ALA A 11 13.38 12.83 -9.44
C ALA A 11 12.86 11.69 -10.34
N TRP A 12 12.53 10.56 -9.73
CA TRP A 12 12.03 9.38 -10.44
C TRP A 12 10.57 9.59 -10.84
N ASP A 13 10.25 9.26 -12.10
CA ASP A 13 8.88 9.34 -12.59
C ASP A 13 8.04 8.12 -12.16
N GLU A 14 6.75 8.14 -12.50
CA GLU A 14 5.82 7.05 -12.17
C GLU A 14 6.22 5.68 -12.78
N TYR A 15 7.07 5.65 -13.82
CA TYR A 15 7.54 4.41 -14.44
C TYR A 15 8.81 3.89 -13.76
N ASP A 16 9.72 4.79 -13.40
CA ASP A 16 10.93 4.45 -12.63
C ASP A 16 10.54 3.84 -11.28
N TRP A 17 9.62 4.49 -10.56
CA TRP A 17 9.07 3.99 -9.31
C TRP A 17 8.32 2.67 -9.47
N GLU A 18 7.47 2.52 -10.49
CA GLU A 18 6.76 1.25 -10.71
C GLU A 18 7.74 0.08 -10.95
N ARG A 19 8.81 0.31 -11.71
CA ARG A 19 9.85 -0.71 -11.93
C ARG A 19 10.55 -1.07 -10.64
N PHE A 20 10.91 -0.08 -9.84
CA PHE A 20 11.54 -0.31 -8.54
C PHE A 20 10.63 -1.10 -7.61
N LEU A 21 9.37 -0.67 -7.48
CA LEU A 21 8.39 -1.36 -6.64
C LEU A 21 8.14 -2.80 -7.12
N GLN A 22 8.09 -3.03 -8.44
CA GLN A 22 7.95 -4.39 -8.98
C GLN A 22 9.16 -5.28 -8.64
N GLN A 23 10.37 -4.73 -8.59
CA GLN A 23 11.55 -5.46 -8.13
C GLN A 23 11.49 -5.76 -6.63
N GLN A 24 10.96 -4.84 -5.82
CA GLN A 24 10.75 -5.08 -4.39
C GLN A 24 9.69 -6.16 -4.14
N ASP A 25 8.59 -6.15 -4.91
CA ASP A 25 7.57 -7.19 -4.84
C ASP A 25 8.18 -8.57 -5.16
N GLN A 26 8.99 -8.69 -6.23
CA GLN A 26 9.68 -9.94 -6.59
C GLN A 26 10.65 -10.43 -5.50
N LYS A 27 11.38 -9.50 -4.85
CA LYS A 27 12.26 -9.85 -3.73
C LYS A 27 11.45 -10.34 -2.53
N THR A 28 10.30 -9.70 -2.27
CA THR A 28 9.40 -10.07 -1.17
C THR A 28 8.77 -11.45 -1.43
N GLU A 29 8.30 -11.72 -2.65
CA GLU A 29 7.78 -13.02 -3.06
C GLU A 29 8.84 -14.12 -2.88
N LYS A 30 10.06 -13.89 -3.39
CA LYS A 30 11.17 -14.84 -3.21
C LYS A 30 11.49 -15.06 -1.74
N TYR A 31 11.51 -14.02 -0.92
CA TYR A 31 11.74 -14.14 0.52
C TYR A 31 10.66 -15.00 1.18
N MET A 32 9.38 -14.75 0.88
CA MET A 32 8.26 -15.50 1.45
C MET A 32 8.28 -16.98 1.03
N GLU A 33 8.61 -17.28 -0.23
CA GLU A 33 8.77 -18.67 -0.71
C GLU A 33 9.88 -19.41 0.05
N LEU A 34 11.02 -18.75 0.29
CA LEU A 34 12.11 -19.34 1.05
C LEU A 34 11.76 -19.51 2.53
N LEU A 35 11.04 -18.55 3.10
CA LEU A 35 10.57 -18.61 4.47
C LEU A 35 9.60 -19.78 4.68
N GLU A 36 8.66 -19.99 3.75
CA GLU A 36 7.77 -21.14 3.78
C GLU A 36 8.52 -22.47 3.63
N LYS A 37 9.48 -22.54 2.70
CA LYS A 37 10.27 -23.75 2.42
C LYS A 37 11.15 -24.17 3.60
N TYR A 38 11.71 -23.21 4.33
CA TYR A 38 12.67 -23.44 5.41
C TYR A 38 12.08 -23.11 6.80
N ILE A 39 10.75 -23.07 6.94
CA ILE A 39 10.10 -22.63 8.18
C ILE A 39 10.51 -23.45 9.41
N ASP A 40 10.75 -24.75 9.22
CA ASP A 40 11.14 -25.71 10.26
C ASP A 40 12.68 -25.93 10.36
N ASP A 41 13.48 -25.24 9.54
CA ASP A 41 14.94 -25.41 9.53
C ASP A 41 15.61 -24.52 10.61
N PRO A 42 16.39 -25.09 11.55
CA PRO A 42 17.12 -24.32 12.55
C PRO A 42 18.08 -23.25 11.99
N GLN A 43 18.54 -23.41 10.73
CA GLN A 43 19.42 -22.48 10.03
C GLN A 43 18.69 -21.68 8.93
N ARG A 44 17.35 -21.61 8.99
CA ARG A 44 16.50 -20.85 8.05
C ARG A 44 17.10 -19.51 7.63
N ASP A 45 17.44 -18.67 8.60
CA ASP A 45 17.87 -17.28 8.31
C ASP A 45 19.22 -17.23 7.59
N GLU A 46 20.15 -18.14 7.89
CA GLU A 46 21.44 -18.25 7.18
C GLU A 46 21.25 -18.72 5.74
N ILE A 47 20.33 -19.67 5.52
CA ILE A 47 20.00 -20.19 4.19
C ILE A 47 19.33 -19.09 3.36
N ILE A 48 18.31 -18.43 3.91
CA ILE A 48 17.59 -17.33 3.25
C ILE A 48 18.56 -16.19 2.90
N ALA A 49 19.41 -15.77 3.84
CA ALA A 49 20.35 -14.69 3.59
C ALA A 49 21.32 -15.03 2.45
N ARG A 50 21.82 -16.27 2.38
CA ARG A 50 22.67 -16.70 1.26
C ARG A 50 21.90 -16.72 -0.06
N GLU A 51 20.68 -17.25 -0.07
CA GLU A 51 19.86 -17.34 -1.29
C GLU A 51 19.38 -15.97 -1.80
N MET A 52 19.19 -15.01 -0.90
CA MET A 52 18.85 -13.62 -1.22
C MET A 52 20.08 -12.77 -1.60
N GLY A 53 21.29 -13.32 -1.48
CA GLY A 53 22.54 -12.57 -1.68
C GLY A 53 22.84 -11.59 -0.55
N TRP A 54 22.16 -11.74 0.58
CA TRP A 54 22.30 -10.98 1.81
C TRP A 54 23.29 -11.61 2.79
N SER A 55 24.20 -12.47 2.31
CA SER A 55 25.19 -13.15 3.16
C SER A 55 26.08 -12.18 3.94
N GLN A 56 26.24 -10.96 3.45
CA GLN A 56 26.93 -9.86 4.14
C GLN A 56 26.27 -9.52 5.48
N LEU A 57 24.95 -9.68 5.59
CA LEU A 57 24.18 -9.44 6.80
C LEU A 57 24.37 -10.53 7.88
N LEU A 58 24.97 -11.67 7.52
CA LEU A 58 25.27 -12.73 8.49
C LEU A 58 26.55 -12.44 9.28
N ASP A 59 27.47 -11.67 8.71
CA ASP A 59 28.76 -11.33 9.33
C ASP A 59 28.62 -10.07 10.22
N ASP A 60 27.75 -9.13 9.85
CA ASP A 60 27.49 -7.93 10.62
C ASP A 60 26.35 -8.13 11.62
N LYS A 61 26.71 -8.22 12.91
CA LYS A 61 25.78 -8.15 14.07
C LYS A 61 24.97 -6.84 14.16
N GLY A 62 25.02 -5.98 13.13
CA GLY A 62 24.44 -4.64 13.13
C GLY A 62 23.00 -4.57 12.60
N TRP A 63 22.52 -5.57 11.85
CA TRP A 63 21.23 -5.43 11.16
C TRP A 63 20.02 -5.51 12.09
N GLY A 64 20.07 -6.33 13.13
CA GLY A 64 19.02 -6.33 14.16
C GLY A 64 18.88 -4.96 14.82
N ALA A 65 19.99 -4.26 15.06
CA ALA A 65 19.98 -2.94 15.68
C ALA A 65 19.58 -1.80 14.70
N GLU A 66 19.89 -1.93 13.41
CA GLU A 66 19.58 -0.92 12.38
C GLU A 66 18.12 -1.04 11.90
N VAL A 67 17.61 -2.26 11.75
CA VAL A 67 16.18 -2.53 11.49
C VAL A 67 15.34 -2.21 12.73
N ASP A 68 15.77 -2.60 13.94
CA ASP A 68 15.10 -2.16 15.17
C ASP A 68 15.16 -0.64 15.30
N ALA A 69 16.26 0.03 14.95
CA ALA A 69 16.32 1.50 14.98
C ALA A 69 15.35 2.14 14.00
N LEU A 70 15.25 1.66 12.76
CA LEU A 70 14.32 2.18 11.74
C LEU A 70 12.85 1.92 12.11
N VAL A 71 12.52 0.72 12.59
CA VAL A 71 11.15 0.36 13.04
C VAL A 71 10.78 1.14 14.31
N ASN A 72 11.73 1.37 15.21
CA ASN A 72 11.50 2.09 16.46
C ASN A 72 11.53 3.62 16.27
N GLU A 73 12.24 4.16 15.26
CA GLU A 73 12.14 5.57 14.86
C GLU A 73 10.79 5.87 14.19
N ASP A 74 10.30 4.98 13.32
CA ASP A 74 8.99 5.10 12.66
C ASP A 74 7.84 5.04 13.68
N TRP A 75 7.91 4.10 14.65
CA TRP A 75 6.90 3.97 15.71
C TRP A 75 6.95 5.07 16.78
N ARG A 76 8.14 5.63 17.08
CA ARG A 76 8.31 6.71 18.07
C ARG A 76 8.00 8.10 17.52
N SER A 77 7.86 8.26 16.20
CA SER A 77 7.29 9.50 15.65
C SER A 77 5.78 9.63 15.93
N SER A 78 5.13 8.53 16.30
CA SER A 78 3.67 8.44 16.44
C SER A 78 3.16 8.47 17.89
N ASP A 79 4.01 8.42 18.92
CA ASP A 79 3.52 8.58 20.30
C ASP A 79 4.58 9.12 21.29
N GLU A 80 4.08 9.95 22.21
CA GLU A 80 4.71 10.57 23.38
C GLU A 80 5.58 11.83 23.20
N SER A 81 4.89 12.98 23.23
CA SER A 81 5.27 14.08 24.14
C SER A 81 4.00 14.70 24.73
N SER A 82 3.36 13.97 25.65
CA SER A 82 2.40 14.55 26.59
C SER A 82 3.17 15.15 27.76
N SER A 83 3.57 16.40 27.61
CA SER A 83 3.84 17.26 28.76
C SER A 83 2.96 18.50 28.62
N ASP A 84 1.94 18.56 29.45
CA ASP A 84 1.07 19.72 29.67
C ASP A 84 1.90 20.99 29.81
N GLU A 85 1.77 21.96 28.90
CA GLU A 85 1.57 23.39 29.17
C GLU A 85 0.94 24.06 27.91
N GLU A 86 0.11 25.06 28.15
CA GLU A 86 -0.84 25.66 27.22
C GLU A 86 -0.28 26.28 25.91
N GLN A 87 -1.17 26.41 24.91
CA GLN A 87 -1.17 27.35 23.77
C GLN A 87 -0.59 26.92 22.40
N ARG A 88 -1.37 26.14 21.64
CA ARG A 88 -1.99 26.51 20.34
C ARG A 88 -2.70 25.28 19.78
N ARG A 89 -3.99 25.39 19.44
CA ARG A 89 -4.66 24.40 18.56
C ARG A 89 -4.05 24.52 17.16
N THR A 90 -2.89 23.92 16.96
CA THR A 90 -2.55 23.36 15.65
C THR A 90 -3.59 22.25 15.40
N PRO A 91 -4.31 22.25 14.26
CA PRO A 91 -5.04 21.05 13.89
C PRO A 91 -4.05 19.88 13.89
N PRO A 92 -4.47 18.67 14.31
CA PRO A 92 -3.61 17.50 14.17
C PRO A 92 -3.11 17.43 12.72
N PRO A 93 -1.87 16.97 12.47
CA PRO A 93 -1.40 16.74 11.11
C PRO A 93 -2.47 15.93 10.36
N GLU A 94 -2.78 16.31 9.12
CA GLU A 94 -3.79 15.63 8.32
C GLU A 94 -3.30 14.22 7.99
N THR A 95 -3.50 13.26 8.89
CA THR A 95 -3.16 11.86 8.62
C THR A 95 -4.07 11.32 7.51
N PHE A 96 -3.52 10.41 6.69
CA PHE A 96 -4.24 9.78 5.58
C PHE A 96 -5.59 9.16 5.98
N GLU A 97 -5.75 8.77 7.24
CA GLU A 97 -6.99 8.21 7.81
C GLU A 97 -8.19 9.17 7.73
N TYR A 98 -7.93 10.48 7.68
CA TYR A 98 -8.96 11.50 7.50
C TYR A 98 -9.32 11.73 6.02
N HIS A 99 -8.49 11.25 5.09
CA HIS A 99 -8.72 11.42 3.66
C HIS A 99 -10.01 10.72 3.22
N ASN A 100 -10.93 11.46 2.60
CA ASN A 100 -12.27 10.96 2.25
C ASN A 100 -12.22 9.72 1.35
N LEU A 101 -11.25 9.64 0.44
CA LEU A 101 -11.08 8.48 -0.43
C LEU A 101 -10.64 7.23 0.35
N TYR A 102 -9.72 7.39 1.30
CA TYR A 102 -9.26 6.28 2.14
C TYR A 102 -10.42 5.76 2.99
N ARG A 103 -11.19 6.66 3.62
CA ARG A 103 -12.41 6.31 4.37
C ARG A 103 -13.43 5.56 3.53
N ALA A 104 -13.62 5.96 2.27
CA ALA A 104 -14.51 5.25 1.35
C ALA A 104 -14.01 3.82 1.04
N ALA A 105 -12.70 3.65 0.85
CA ALA A 105 -12.09 2.35 0.60
C ALA A 105 -12.17 1.43 1.84
N PHE A 106 -11.88 1.97 3.02
CA PHE A 106 -12.01 1.23 4.29
C PHE A 106 -13.47 0.87 4.62
N ALA A 107 -14.41 1.79 4.36
CA ALA A 107 -15.84 1.49 4.51
C ALA A 107 -16.32 0.43 3.51
N LEU A 108 -15.67 0.31 2.35
CA LEU A 108 -15.94 -0.77 1.39
C LEU A 108 -15.44 -2.12 1.94
N THR A 109 -14.25 -2.20 2.53
CA THR A 109 -13.73 -3.46 3.09
C THR A 109 -14.62 -3.96 4.22
N ILE A 110 -15.01 -3.09 5.17
CA ILE A 110 -15.94 -3.44 6.25
C ILE A 110 -17.27 -3.97 5.68
N TRP A 111 -17.78 -3.33 4.62
CA TRP A 111 -19.05 -3.76 4.02
C TRP A 111 -18.93 -5.13 3.35
N ILE A 112 -17.80 -5.44 2.73
CA ILE A 112 -17.54 -6.77 2.14
C ILE A 112 -17.45 -7.83 3.25
N ASP A 113 -16.76 -7.52 4.35
CA ASP A 113 -16.64 -8.45 5.48
C ASP A 113 -18.02 -8.77 6.07
N GLN A 114 -18.87 -7.75 6.27
CA GLN A 114 -20.26 -7.93 6.71
C GLN A 114 -21.08 -8.80 5.74
N LEU A 115 -20.90 -8.62 4.43
CA LEU A 115 -21.57 -9.43 3.42
C LEU A 115 -21.17 -10.91 3.53
N PHE A 116 -19.92 -11.20 3.89
CA PHE A 116 -19.41 -12.57 3.99
C PHE A 116 -19.72 -13.22 5.34
N ASP A 117 -19.87 -12.43 6.40
CA ASP A 117 -20.33 -12.92 7.70
C ASP A 117 -21.80 -13.38 7.65
N GLU A 118 -22.61 -12.77 6.79
CA GLU A 118 -24.02 -13.13 6.58
C GLU A 118 -24.21 -14.46 5.82
N ASP A 119 -23.23 -14.88 5.01
CA ASP A 119 -23.31 -16.09 4.19
C ASP A 119 -22.03 -16.92 4.22
N SER A 120 -22.07 -18.01 4.99
CA SER A 120 -20.96 -18.95 5.12
C SER A 120 -20.56 -19.63 3.80
N MET A 121 -21.43 -19.63 2.78
CA MET A 121 -21.07 -20.15 1.46
C MET A 121 -19.98 -19.29 0.82
N LEU A 122 -19.98 -17.98 1.04
CA LEU A 122 -19.01 -17.06 0.44
C LEU A 122 -17.59 -17.21 0.99
N GLN A 123 -17.42 -17.73 2.21
CA GLN A 123 -16.13 -17.72 2.91
C GLN A 123 -15.00 -18.46 2.18
N ASN A 124 -15.34 -19.47 1.37
CA ASN A 124 -14.37 -20.26 0.60
C ASN A 124 -14.53 -20.10 -0.92
N GLU A 125 -15.42 -19.21 -1.37
CA GLU A 125 -15.64 -19.01 -2.80
C GLU A 125 -14.48 -18.20 -3.41
N PRO A 126 -13.83 -18.70 -4.48
CA PRO A 126 -12.66 -18.02 -5.06
C PRO A 126 -12.94 -16.57 -5.47
N ALA A 127 -14.14 -16.30 -6.00
CA ALA A 127 -14.55 -14.95 -6.38
C ALA A 127 -14.74 -14.03 -5.15
N ALA A 128 -15.24 -14.57 -4.03
CA ALA A 128 -15.41 -13.83 -2.79
C ALA A 128 -14.05 -13.50 -2.14
N VAL A 129 -13.16 -14.49 -2.03
CA VAL A 129 -11.78 -14.29 -1.54
C VAL A 129 -11.07 -13.24 -2.39
N LYS A 130 -11.20 -13.33 -3.72
CA LYS A 130 -10.63 -12.36 -4.66
C LYS A 130 -11.21 -10.95 -4.46
N LEU A 131 -12.53 -10.82 -4.28
CA LEU A 131 -13.19 -9.54 -3.99
C LEU A 131 -12.63 -8.89 -2.71
N ALA A 132 -12.59 -9.61 -1.60
CA ALA A 132 -12.10 -9.08 -0.32
C ALA A 132 -10.62 -8.73 -0.38
N THR A 133 -9.79 -9.67 -0.87
CA THR A 133 -8.33 -9.49 -0.94
C THR A 133 -7.98 -8.27 -1.78
N HIS A 134 -8.56 -8.13 -2.97
CA HIS A 134 -8.25 -7.01 -3.84
C HIS A 134 -8.82 -5.67 -3.35
N SER A 135 -9.94 -5.67 -2.61
CA SER A 135 -10.46 -4.45 -1.97
C SER A 135 -9.57 -3.99 -0.81
N ALA A 136 -9.07 -4.94 -0.01
CA ALA A 136 -8.10 -4.65 1.04
C ALA A 136 -6.77 -4.17 0.47
N LEU A 137 -6.25 -4.81 -0.58
CA LEU A 137 -5.06 -4.36 -1.29
C LEU A 137 -5.21 -2.95 -1.86
N ALA A 138 -6.37 -2.61 -2.43
CA ALA A 138 -6.63 -1.26 -2.90
C ALA A 138 -6.55 -0.24 -1.75
N SER A 139 -7.13 -0.56 -0.59
CA SER A 139 -7.07 0.28 0.61
C SER A 139 -5.65 0.44 1.15
N ALA A 140 -4.86 -0.64 1.16
CA ALA A 140 -3.46 -0.60 1.59
C ALA A 140 -2.58 0.24 0.65
N LYS A 141 -2.75 0.10 -0.66
CA LYS A 141 -2.02 0.93 -1.64
C LYS A 141 -2.46 2.39 -1.60
N LEU A 142 -3.72 2.67 -1.29
CA LEU A 142 -4.20 4.03 -1.02
C LEU A 142 -3.57 4.63 0.23
N ALA A 143 -3.46 3.86 1.33
CA ALA A 143 -2.77 4.32 2.53
C ALA A 143 -1.32 4.69 2.20
N ALA A 144 -0.58 3.81 1.51
CA ALA A 144 0.80 4.08 1.10
C ALA A 144 0.94 5.31 0.18
N ALA A 145 -0.04 5.57 -0.68
CA ALA A 145 -0.03 6.75 -1.54
C ALA A 145 -0.27 8.06 -0.77
N LEU A 146 -1.00 7.99 0.35
CA LEU A 146 -1.46 9.15 1.12
C LEU A 146 -0.67 9.37 2.41
N SER A 147 0.16 8.40 2.81
CA SER A 147 0.95 8.44 4.05
C SER A 147 2.19 9.32 3.94
N ASP A 148 2.60 9.66 2.71
CA ASP A 148 3.82 10.41 2.46
C ASP A 148 3.51 11.85 2.04
N ASP A 149 3.99 12.79 2.85
CA ASP A 149 3.96 14.22 2.58
C ASP A 149 5.20 14.66 1.78
N ASP A 150 6.15 13.75 1.51
CA ASP A 150 7.40 14.12 0.88
C ASP A 150 7.22 14.47 -0.61
N VAL A 151 7.62 15.69 -0.88
CA VAL A 151 7.22 16.46 -2.05
C VAL A 151 8.00 16.01 -3.30
N ASP A 152 9.08 15.28 -3.10
CA ASP A 152 9.96 14.73 -4.12
C ASP A 152 9.52 13.32 -4.60
N GLU A 153 8.52 12.72 -3.95
CA GLU A 153 8.08 11.34 -4.23
C GLU A 153 6.75 11.24 -4.99
N ILE A 154 6.33 12.31 -5.67
CA ILE A 154 5.09 12.35 -6.48
C ILE A 154 4.99 11.16 -7.46
N GLY A 155 6.11 10.74 -8.04
CA GLY A 155 6.16 9.57 -8.92
C GLY A 155 5.79 8.26 -8.20
N MET A 156 6.20 8.09 -6.94
CA MET A 156 5.86 6.96 -6.10
C MET A 156 4.38 6.97 -5.74
N THR A 157 3.86 8.12 -5.30
CA THR A 157 2.42 8.30 -5.02
C THR A 157 1.58 7.87 -6.21
N ILE A 158 1.92 8.33 -7.42
CA ILE A 158 1.18 7.94 -8.64
C ILE A 158 1.30 6.44 -8.92
N ALA A 159 2.47 5.83 -8.71
CA ALA A 159 2.64 4.39 -8.86
C ALA A 159 1.74 3.60 -7.88
N TYR A 160 1.66 4.01 -6.60
CA TYR A 160 0.75 3.40 -5.63
C TYR A 160 -0.73 3.59 -6.02
N LEU A 161 -1.13 4.77 -6.51
CA LEU A 161 -2.49 5.00 -7.01
C LEU A 161 -2.82 4.09 -8.21
N LYS A 162 -1.88 3.87 -9.13
CA LYS A 162 -2.05 2.92 -10.25
C LYS A 162 -2.23 1.49 -9.75
N ARG A 163 -1.47 1.09 -8.73
CA ARG A 163 -1.59 -0.23 -8.09
C ARG A 163 -2.92 -0.39 -7.37
N ALA A 164 -3.39 0.63 -6.65
CA ALA A 164 -4.72 0.67 -6.05
C ALA A 164 -5.83 0.56 -7.11
N LEU A 165 -5.70 1.29 -8.22
CA LEU A 165 -6.65 1.24 -9.34
C LEU A 165 -6.71 -0.15 -10.00
N LYS A 166 -5.55 -0.81 -10.15
CA LYS A 166 -5.50 -2.18 -10.64
C LYS A 166 -6.23 -3.13 -9.70
N ALA A 167 -5.97 -3.02 -8.40
CA ALA A 167 -6.62 -3.87 -7.39
C ALA A 167 -8.14 -3.65 -7.35
N ILE A 168 -8.63 -2.41 -7.33
CA ILE A 168 -10.07 -2.14 -7.30
C ILE A 168 -10.79 -2.63 -8.56
N THR A 169 -10.12 -2.59 -9.72
CA THR A 169 -10.68 -3.13 -10.98
C THR A 169 -10.84 -4.64 -10.90
N VAL A 170 -9.86 -5.35 -10.35
CA VAL A 170 -9.95 -6.80 -10.14
C VAL A 170 -11.06 -7.16 -9.15
N SER A 171 -11.24 -6.34 -8.10
CA SER A 171 -12.35 -6.46 -7.15
C SER A 171 -13.71 -6.27 -7.82
N MET A 172 -13.84 -5.32 -8.76
CA MET A 172 -15.06 -5.13 -9.55
C MET A 172 -15.40 -6.33 -10.44
N ASP A 173 -14.40 -6.94 -11.09
CA ASP A 173 -14.61 -8.13 -11.90
C ASP A 173 -15.08 -9.31 -11.04
N ALA A 174 -14.51 -9.46 -9.84
CA ALA A 174 -14.92 -10.48 -8.87
C ALA A 174 -16.36 -10.25 -8.36
N ALA A 175 -16.75 -9.00 -8.11
CA ALA A 175 -18.13 -8.66 -7.76
C ALA A 175 -19.13 -9.05 -8.86
N ALA A 176 -18.77 -8.79 -10.12
CA ALA A 176 -19.60 -9.18 -11.27
C ALA A 176 -19.72 -10.70 -11.40
N GLN A 177 -18.63 -11.43 -11.12
CA GLN A 177 -18.63 -12.89 -11.10
C GLN A 177 -19.58 -13.47 -10.03
N LEU A 178 -19.55 -12.93 -8.80
CA LEU A 178 -20.47 -13.35 -7.73
C LEU A 178 -21.95 -13.17 -8.12
N LEU A 179 -22.28 -12.09 -8.84
CA LEU A 179 -23.64 -11.90 -9.35
C LEU A 179 -24.00 -12.91 -10.45
N CYS A 180 -23.08 -13.17 -11.40
CA CYS A 180 -23.29 -14.14 -12.47
C CYS A 180 -23.52 -15.56 -11.93
N GLU A 181 -22.78 -15.92 -10.88
CA GLU A 181 -22.89 -17.21 -10.18
C GLU A 181 -24.08 -17.25 -9.20
N LYS A 182 -24.81 -16.14 -9.05
CA LYS A 182 -25.98 -15.97 -8.15
C LYS A 182 -25.65 -16.20 -6.68
N LEU A 183 -24.39 -15.98 -6.30
CA LEU A 183 -23.90 -16.03 -4.92
C LEU A 183 -24.29 -14.77 -4.15
N ILE A 184 -24.55 -13.66 -4.85
CA ILE A 184 -25.11 -12.44 -4.27
C ILE A 184 -26.35 -12.00 -5.05
N THR A 185 -27.24 -11.30 -4.36
CA THR A 185 -28.45 -10.72 -4.98
C THR A 185 -28.10 -9.49 -5.83
N ALA A 186 -28.97 -9.16 -6.78
CA ALA A 186 -28.84 -7.93 -7.58
C ALA A 186 -28.84 -6.66 -6.71
N ALA A 187 -29.54 -6.68 -5.57
CA ALA A 187 -29.56 -5.57 -4.62
C ALA A 187 -28.19 -5.40 -3.92
N GLN A 188 -27.62 -6.50 -3.40
CA GLN A 188 -26.27 -6.49 -2.81
C GLN A 188 -25.23 -6.06 -3.84
N HIS A 189 -25.28 -6.61 -5.05
CA HIS A 189 -24.37 -6.22 -6.14
C HIS A 189 -24.49 -4.73 -6.48
N SER A 190 -25.70 -4.16 -6.53
CA SER A 190 -25.89 -2.73 -6.82
C SER A 190 -25.22 -1.83 -5.77
N VAL A 191 -25.35 -2.17 -4.48
CA VAL A 191 -24.69 -1.43 -3.39
C VAL A 191 -23.17 -1.58 -3.46
N LEU A 192 -22.68 -2.80 -3.65
CA LEU A 192 -21.26 -3.11 -3.79
C LEU A 192 -20.65 -2.34 -4.97
N GLN A 193 -21.29 -2.40 -6.14
CA GLN A 193 -20.83 -1.74 -7.35
C GLN A 193 -20.75 -0.22 -7.18
N LYS A 194 -21.72 0.40 -6.49
CA LYS A 194 -21.69 1.84 -6.20
C LYS A 194 -20.47 2.21 -5.34
N ARG A 195 -20.17 1.42 -4.30
CA ARG A 195 -19.01 1.65 -3.43
C ARG A 195 -17.69 1.46 -4.17
N LEU A 196 -17.58 0.40 -4.99
CA LEU A 196 -16.41 0.14 -5.83
C LEU A 196 -16.15 1.28 -6.82
N PHE A 197 -17.19 1.77 -7.50
CA PHE A 197 -17.06 2.91 -8.40
C PHE A 197 -16.65 4.19 -7.68
N GLN A 198 -17.20 4.46 -6.49
CA GLN A 198 -16.80 5.62 -5.69
C GLN A 198 -15.30 5.61 -5.39
N VAL A 199 -14.74 4.45 -5.01
CA VAL A 199 -13.31 4.31 -4.73
C VAL A 199 -12.49 4.44 -6.03
N ARG A 200 -12.89 3.75 -7.10
CA ARG A 200 -12.20 3.81 -8.40
C ARG A 200 -12.13 5.24 -8.94
N ASP A 201 -13.26 5.95 -8.94
CA ASP A 201 -13.35 7.29 -9.52
C ASP A 201 -12.54 8.28 -8.68
N GLY A 202 -12.55 8.15 -7.35
CA GLY A 202 -11.69 8.94 -6.48
C GLY A 202 -10.20 8.70 -6.73
N ILE A 203 -9.77 7.44 -6.95
CA ILE A 203 -8.38 7.12 -7.31
C ILE A 203 -8.00 7.80 -8.64
N ILE A 204 -8.87 7.76 -9.64
CA ILE A 204 -8.63 8.38 -10.95
C ILE A 204 -8.50 9.90 -10.82
N SER A 205 -9.38 10.54 -10.06
CA SER A 205 -9.32 11.98 -9.79
C SER A 205 -8.02 12.37 -9.12
N LEU A 206 -7.67 11.71 -8.02
CA LEU A 206 -6.44 11.98 -7.25
C LEU A 206 -5.18 11.76 -8.09
N MET A 207 -5.13 10.67 -8.88
CA MET A 207 -4.03 10.42 -9.81
C MET A 207 -3.92 11.53 -10.87
N GLY A 208 -5.05 12.10 -11.31
CA GLY A 208 -5.08 13.24 -12.23
C GLY A 208 -4.47 14.50 -11.61
N GLU A 209 -4.75 14.76 -10.33
CA GLU A 209 -4.20 15.87 -9.55
C GLU A 209 -2.67 15.77 -9.44
N TYR A 210 -2.15 14.63 -8.94
CA TYR A 210 -0.71 14.42 -8.82
C TYR A 210 0.03 14.46 -10.17
N ARG A 211 -0.56 13.94 -11.25
CA ARG A 211 0.03 14.08 -12.60
C ARG A 211 0.01 15.52 -13.10
N GLY A 212 -1.00 16.31 -12.72
CA GLY A 212 -1.06 17.74 -12.97
C GLY A 212 0.07 18.47 -12.24
N GLU A 213 0.26 18.14 -10.98
CA GLU A 213 1.32 18.67 -10.13
C GLU A 213 2.72 18.28 -10.65
N TRP A 214 2.94 17.03 -11.01
CA TRP A 214 4.18 16.56 -11.64
C TRP A 214 4.52 17.39 -12.89
N ARG A 215 3.55 17.63 -13.78
CA ARG A 215 3.76 18.47 -14.97
C ARG A 215 4.06 19.92 -14.61
N SER A 216 3.42 20.46 -13.58
CA SER A 216 3.69 21.83 -13.12
C SER A 216 5.13 21.99 -12.61
N ARG A 217 5.69 20.94 -11.99
CA ARG A 217 7.02 20.96 -11.37
C ARG A 217 8.14 20.59 -12.34
N PHE A 218 7.95 19.50 -13.09
CA PHE A 218 8.97 18.88 -13.92
C PHE A 218 8.72 19.02 -15.43
N GLY A 219 7.57 19.57 -15.83
CA GLY A 219 7.17 19.69 -17.24
C GLY A 219 7.78 20.87 -18.01
N SER A 220 8.79 21.56 -17.44
CA SER A 220 9.56 22.58 -18.17
C SER A 220 10.96 22.07 -18.54
N ARG A 221 11.07 21.53 -19.75
CA ARG A 221 12.19 21.75 -20.69
C ARG A 221 11.76 21.40 -22.12
#